data_AF-A0A2E7II53-F1
#
_entry.id   AF-A0A2E7II53-F1
#
_cell.length_a   1.000
_cell.length_b   1.000
_cell.length_c   1.000
_cell.angle_alpha   90.00
_cell.angle_beta   90.00
_cell.angle_gamma   90.00
#
_symmetry.space_group_name_H-M   'P 1'
#
loop_
_entity.id
_entity.type
_entity.pdbx_description
1 polymer ?
#
loop_
_entity_poly.entity_id
_entity_poly.type
_entity_poly.pdbx_seq_one_letter_code
_entity_poly.pdbx_strand_id
1 'polypeptide(L)'
;MVCTANICRSPMAEYEMRRLAPGLKVSSAGIAAMVDDGADKTAVAVARKSELDLSPHIARQISDDVIFGHDLIIVMDEGHFNWMRSAYPEDRARIVKLMHWMGGHDIPDPYRRSVLVYEAVFRKIQQGCAEWCRQLNLSTTEK
;
A
#
# COMPACT_ATOMS: atom_id res chain seq x y z
N MET A 1 -1.88 1.68 -4.57
CA MET A 1 -0.96 1.73 -3.41
C MET A 1 0.47 1.96 -3.89
N VAL A 2 1.22 2.91 -3.33
CA VAL A 2 2.58 3.24 -3.80
C VAL A 2 3.56 3.31 -2.63
N CYS A 3 4.72 2.66 -2.77
CA CYS A 3 5.85 2.80 -1.84
C CYS A 3 7.17 2.97 -2.62
N THR A 4 8.32 2.69 -2.00
CA THR A 4 9.62 2.75 -2.69
C THR A 4 9.81 1.60 -3.68
N ALA A 5 10.10 0.39 -3.17
CA ALA A 5 10.55 -0.76 -3.98
C ALA A 5 9.43 -1.68 -4.48
N ASN A 6 8.18 -1.46 -4.07
CA ASN A 6 7.02 -2.31 -4.36
C ASN A 6 7.14 -3.79 -3.92
N ILE A 7 7.92 -4.09 -2.87
CA ILE A 7 8.08 -5.46 -2.36
C ILE A 7 7.59 -5.67 -0.92
N CYS A 8 7.43 -4.60 -0.12
CA CYS A 8 7.03 -4.70 1.29
C CYS A 8 5.69 -4.02 1.58
N ARG A 9 5.69 -2.67 1.66
CA ARG A 9 4.56 -1.88 2.17
C ARG A 9 3.37 -1.84 1.22
N SER A 10 3.60 -1.52 -0.06
CA SER A 10 2.50 -1.40 -1.03
C SER A 10 1.83 -2.74 -1.40
N PRO A 11 2.53 -3.89 -1.46
CA PRO A 11 1.88 -5.19 -1.61
C PRO A 11 1.04 -5.57 -0.38
N MET A 12 1.56 -5.38 0.83
CA MET A 12 0.79 -5.60 2.06
C MET A 12 -0.52 -4.78 2.06
N ALA A 13 -0.45 -3.50 1.70
CA ALA A 13 -1.61 -2.63 1.66
C ALA A 13 -2.59 -3.00 0.54
N GLU A 14 -2.10 -3.40 -0.64
CA GLU A 14 -2.96 -3.84 -1.75
C GLU A 14 -3.80 -5.05 -1.37
N TYR A 15 -3.16 -6.10 -0.87
CA TYR A 15 -3.84 -7.36 -0.57
C TYR A 15 -4.77 -7.23 0.63
N GLU A 16 -4.39 -6.46 1.64
CA GLU A 16 -5.28 -6.14 2.76
C GLU A 16 -6.51 -5.35 2.29
N MET A 17 -6.34 -4.35 1.42
CA MET A 17 -7.48 -3.59 0.90
C MET A 17 -8.39 -4.46 0.02
N ARG A 18 -7.82 -5.34 -0.82
CA ARG A 18 -8.61 -6.31 -1.61
C ARG A 18 -9.43 -7.24 -0.72
N ARG A 19 -8.87 -7.66 0.43
CA ARG A 19 -9.58 -8.51 1.40
C ARG A 19 -10.74 -7.76 2.06
N LEU A 20 -10.52 -6.52 2.46
CA LEU A 20 -11.54 -5.71 3.15
C LEU A 20 -12.63 -5.17 2.21
N ALA A 21 -12.27 -4.90 0.96
CA ALA A 21 -13.15 -4.32 -0.06
C ALA A 21 -13.03 -5.07 -1.40
N PRO A 22 -13.57 -6.30 -1.52
CA PRO A 22 -13.43 -7.15 -2.70
C PRO A 22 -14.04 -6.56 -3.99
N GLY A 23 -14.94 -5.58 -3.86
CA GLY A 23 -15.51 -4.84 -4.99
C GLY A 23 -14.59 -3.78 -5.60
N LEU A 24 -13.46 -3.44 -4.96
CA LEU A 24 -12.53 -2.45 -5.46
C LEU A 24 -11.40 -3.05 -6.30
N LYS A 25 -11.10 -2.39 -7.41
CA LYS A 25 -9.87 -2.65 -8.17
C LYS A 25 -8.69 -1.97 -7.47
N VAL A 26 -7.95 -2.75 -6.71
CA VAL A 26 -6.74 -2.27 -6.02
C VAL A 26 -5.50 -2.88 -6.66
N SER A 27 -4.47 -2.08 -6.86
CA SER A 27 -3.16 -2.53 -7.31
C SER A 27 -2.04 -1.69 -6.68
N SER A 28 -0.81 -2.20 -6.68
CA SER A 28 0.36 -1.51 -6.12
C SER A 28 1.46 -1.22 -7.13
N ALA A 29 2.31 -0.24 -6.82
CA ALA A 29 3.51 0.10 -7.60
C ALA A 29 4.59 0.69 -6.67
N GLY A 30 5.77 0.98 -7.24
CA GLY A 30 6.90 1.58 -6.54
C GLY A 30 7.49 2.76 -7.30
N ILE A 31 7.92 3.81 -6.58
CA ILE A 31 8.61 4.97 -7.18
C ILE A 31 10.04 4.62 -7.63
N ALA A 32 10.64 3.60 -7.03
CA ALA A 32 11.91 3.01 -7.39
C ALA A 32 11.80 1.49 -7.23
N ALA A 33 10.90 0.91 -8.02
CA ALA A 33 10.49 -0.48 -7.88
C ALA A 33 11.62 -1.44 -8.23
N MET A 34 11.67 -2.57 -7.51
CA MET A 34 12.46 -3.73 -7.91
C MET A 34 11.63 -4.54 -8.90
N VAL A 35 11.54 -4.06 -10.14
CA VAL A 35 10.66 -4.64 -11.18
C VAL A 35 10.93 -6.14 -11.34
N ASP A 36 9.85 -6.90 -11.50
CA ASP A 36 9.81 -8.37 -11.65
C ASP A 36 10.16 -9.18 -10.39
N ASP A 37 10.56 -8.52 -9.29
CA ASP A 37 10.72 -9.21 -8.00
C ASP A 37 9.36 -9.54 -7.36
N GLY A 38 9.32 -10.66 -6.64
CA GLY A 38 8.19 -10.99 -5.78
C GLY A 38 8.11 -10.12 -4.52
N ALA A 39 7.02 -10.24 -3.76
CA ALA A 39 6.96 -9.66 -2.42
C ALA A 39 8.09 -10.18 -1.52
N ASP A 40 8.62 -9.32 -0.66
CA ASP A 40 9.69 -9.64 0.27
C ASP A 40 9.30 -10.84 1.15
N LYS A 41 10.23 -11.78 1.35
CA LYS A 41 9.94 -13.04 2.04
C LYS A 41 9.43 -12.82 3.47
N THR A 42 9.95 -11.80 4.17
CA THR A 42 9.49 -11.45 5.51
C THR A 42 8.11 -10.80 5.46
N ALA A 43 7.83 -9.97 4.45
CA ALA A 43 6.49 -9.46 4.22
C ALA A 43 5.46 -10.57 3.97
N VAL A 44 5.77 -11.52 3.09
CA VAL A 44 4.94 -12.71 2.82
C VAL A 44 4.70 -13.50 4.11
N ALA A 45 5.75 -13.79 4.87
CA ALA A 45 5.63 -14.57 6.11
C ALA A 45 4.75 -13.87 7.17
N VAL A 46 4.88 -12.54 7.32
CA VAL A 46 4.06 -11.76 8.26
C VAL A 46 2.61 -11.70 7.80
N ALA A 47 2.35 -11.43 6.52
CA ALA A 47 0.98 -11.37 6.00
C ALA A 47 0.26 -12.71 6.10
N ARG A 48 0.96 -13.83 5.90
CA ARG A 48 0.40 -15.18 6.04
C ARG A 48 -0.09 -15.49 7.46
N LYS A 49 0.50 -14.87 8.50
CA LYS A 49 -0.01 -15.00 9.88
C LYS A 49 -1.40 -14.40 10.05
N SER A 50 -1.83 -13.54 9.13
CA SER A 50 -3.17 -12.96 9.04
C SER A 50 -3.96 -13.49 7.84
N GLU A 51 -3.65 -14.71 7.39
CA GLU A 51 -4.35 -15.40 6.28
C GLU A 51 -4.31 -14.67 4.93
N LEU A 52 -3.30 -13.79 4.74
CA LEU A 52 -3.08 -13.08 3.49
C LEU A 52 -1.88 -13.65 2.75
N ASP A 53 -2.10 -14.13 1.52
CA ASP A 53 -1.02 -14.62 0.66
C ASP A 53 -0.59 -13.55 -0.35
N LEU A 54 0.61 -12.98 -0.12
CA LEU A 54 1.24 -12.02 -1.02
C LEU A 54 2.10 -12.70 -2.10
N SER A 55 2.19 -14.05 -2.11
CA SER A 55 3.09 -14.77 -3.02
C SER A 55 2.88 -14.54 -4.52
N PRO A 56 1.65 -14.23 -5.01
CA PRO A 56 1.44 -13.90 -6.42
C PRO A 56 1.87 -12.49 -6.82
N HIS A 57 2.28 -11.65 -5.85
CA HIS A 57 2.63 -10.26 -6.11
C HIS A 57 3.92 -10.18 -6.94
N ILE A 58 3.89 -9.36 -7.99
CA ILE A 58 5.07 -8.99 -8.77
C ILE A 58 5.23 -7.47 -8.73
N ALA A 59 6.41 -7.03 -8.34
CA ALA A 59 6.76 -5.63 -8.23
C ALA A 59 6.83 -4.96 -9.62
N ARG A 60 6.30 -3.74 -9.69
CA ARG A 60 6.29 -2.92 -10.90
C ARG A 60 6.54 -1.45 -10.59
N GLN A 61 7.18 -0.78 -11.55
CA GLN A 61 7.47 0.65 -11.51
C GLN A 61 6.18 1.47 -11.66
N ILE A 62 6.10 2.59 -10.95
CA ILE A 62 5.02 3.56 -11.17
C ILE A 62 5.16 4.15 -12.57
N SER A 63 4.05 4.27 -13.29
CA SER A 63 3.97 4.84 -14.65
C SER A 63 2.71 5.67 -14.82
N ASP A 64 2.67 6.48 -15.87
CA ASP A 64 1.52 7.28 -16.26
C ASP A 64 0.26 6.42 -16.42
N ASP A 65 0.36 5.25 -17.05
CA ASP A 65 -0.78 4.32 -17.19
C ASP A 65 -1.32 3.85 -15.85
N VAL A 66 -0.45 3.59 -14.87
CA VAL A 66 -0.88 3.24 -13.51
C VAL A 66 -1.59 4.43 -12.87
N ILE A 67 -1.07 5.64 -13.05
CA ILE A 67 -1.66 6.84 -12.49
C ILE A 67 -3.02 7.13 -13.13
N PHE A 68 -3.14 7.16 -14.45
CA PHE A 68 -4.39 7.44 -15.16
C PHE A 68 -5.43 6.32 -15.02
N GLY A 69 -5.00 5.09 -14.78
CA GLY A 69 -5.90 3.94 -14.59
C GLY A 69 -6.55 3.82 -13.21
N HIS A 70 -6.35 4.76 -12.29
CA HIS A 70 -6.89 4.71 -10.93
C HIS A 70 -7.48 6.05 -10.47
N ASP A 71 -8.58 6.01 -9.74
CA ASP A 71 -9.22 7.23 -9.21
C ASP A 71 -8.50 7.81 -7.99
N LEU A 72 -7.78 6.97 -7.23
CA LEU A 72 -7.12 7.33 -5.99
C LEU A 72 -5.72 6.70 -5.88
N ILE A 73 -4.72 7.51 -5.54
CA ILE A 73 -3.34 7.09 -5.34
C ILE A 73 -2.97 7.24 -3.87
N ILE A 74 -2.79 6.10 -3.20
CA ILE A 74 -2.44 6.05 -1.78
C ILE A 74 -0.94 5.74 -1.61
N VAL A 75 -0.22 6.62 -0.91
CA VAL A 75 1.23 6.52 -0.62
C VAL A 75 1.50 6.21 0.86
N MET A 76 2.73 5.80 1.19
CA MET A 76 3.09 5.30 2.53
C MET A 76 3.68 6.35 3.47
N ASP A 77 4.42 7.32 2.96
CA ASP A 77 5.11 8.32 3.78
C ASP A 77 5.12 9.70 3.10
N GLU A 78 5.51 10.72 3.86
CA GLU A 78 5.62 12.11 3.42
C GLU A 78 6.59 12.30 2.24
N GLY A 79 7.65 11.49 2.18
CA GLY A 79 8.60 11.50 1.07
C GLY A 79 7.94 11.08 -0.24
N HIS A 80 7.19 9.98 -0.22
CA HIS A 80 6.39 9.53 -1.36
C HIS A 80 5.32 10.56 -1.74
N PHE A 81 4.64 11.14 -0.74
CA PHE A 81 3.60 12.13 -0.97
C PHE A 81 4.13 13.34 -1.74
N ASN A 82 5.24 13.91 -1.28
CA ASN A 82 5.86 15.06 -1.93
C ASN A 82 6.43 14.72 -3.30
N TRP A 83 7.12 13.58 -3.43
CA TRP A 83 7.67 13.14 -4.72
C TRP A 83 6.56 12.94 -5.76
N MET A 84 5.50 12.20 -5.41
CA MET A 84 4.38 11.93 -6.32
C MET A 84 3.66 13.21 -6.75
N ARG A 85 3.42 14.14 -5.82
CA ARG A 85 2.76 15.42 -6.13
C ARG A 85 3.63 16.37 -6.96
N SER A 86 4.95 16.19 -6.91
CA SER A 86 5.88 16.92 -7.77
C SER A 86 5.91 16.30 -9.18
N ALA A 87 5.99 14.97 -9.26
CA ALA A 87 6.03 14.24 -10.52
C ALA A 87 4.71 14.28 -11.30
N TYR A 88 3.57 14.29 -10.60
CA TYR A 88 2.22 14.27 -11.18
C TYR A 88 1.41 15.48 -10.67
N PRO A 89 1.70 16.71 -11.15
CA PRO A 89 1.09 17.93 -10.64
C PRO A 89 -0.43 17.98 -10.89
N GLU A 90 -0.91 17.44 -12.01
CA GLU A 90 -2.33 17.40 -12.37
C GLU A 90 -3.14 16.46 -11.45
N ASP A 91 -2.48 15.50 -10.81
CA ASP A 91 -3.10 14.45 -9.99
C ASP A 91 -2.97 14.69 -8.49
N ARG A 92 -2.50 15.87 -8.09
CA ARG A 92 -2.26 16.23 -6.68
C ARG A 92 -3.48 16.00 -5.79
N ALA A 93 -4.69 16.27 -6.25
CA ALA A 93 -5.90 16.15 -5.43
C ALA A 93 -6.22 14.69 -5.04
N ARG A 94 -5.81 13.72 -5.87
CA ARG A 94 -6.08 12.29 -5.66
C ARG A 94 -4.88 11.51 -5.12
N ILE A 95 -3.77 12.18 -4.84
CA ILE A 95 -2.62 11.60 -4.14
C ILE A 95 -2.76 11.89 -2.65
N VAL A 96 -2.88 10.83 -1.84
CA VAL A 96 -3.13 10.90 -0.39
C VAL A 96 -2.27 9.87 0.37
N LYS A 97 -2.06 10.07 1.66
CA LYS A 97 -1.34 9.10 2.52
C LYS A 97 -2.28 8.00 3.01
N LEU A 98 -1.76 6.79 3.23
CA LEU A 98 -2.55 5.68 3.78
C LEU A 98 -3.18 6.04 5.13
N MET A 99 -2.44 6.73 6.00
CA MET A 99 -2.92 7.18 7.31
C MET A 99 -3.63 8.53 7.27
N HIS A 100 -4.12 9.01 6.10
CA HIS A 100 -4.72 10.34 5.95
C HIS A 100 -5.78 10.65 7.04
N TRP A 101 -6.69 9.71 7.28
CA TRP A 101 -7.76 9.82 8.27
C TRP A 101 -7.31 9.58 9.73
N MET A 102 -6.07 9.18 9.93
CA MET A 102 -5.48 8.85 11.23
C MET A 102 -4.31 9.80 11.54
N GLY A 103 -4.50 11.10 11.30
CA GLY A 103 -3.48 12.12 11.56
C GLY A 103 -2.36 12.21 10.51
N GLY A 104 -2.47 11.48 9.41
CA GLY A 104 -1.51 11.53 8.30
C GLY A 104 -0.12 10.98 8.63
N HIS A 105 0.00 10.09 9.62
CA HIS A 105 1.29 9.54 10.03
C HIS A 105 1.95 8.69 8.93
N ASP A 106 3.27 8.64 8.95
CA ASP A 106 4.03 7.81 8.02
C ASP A 106 3.99 6.34 8.41
N ILE A 107 4.01 5.48 7.39
CA ILE A 107 4.25 4.04 7.50
C ILE A 107 5.76 3.80 7.32
N PRO A 108 6.50 3.49 8.40
CA PRO A 108 7.95 3.30 8.34
C PRO A 108 8.35 2.20 7.35
N ASP A 109 9.50 2.34 6.70
CA ASP A 109 10.03 1.31 5.82
C ASP A 109 10.58 0.11 6.62
N PRO A 110 9.99 -1.11 6.49
CA PRO A 110 10.48 -2.28 7.20
C PRO A 110 11.67 -2.97 6.52
N TYR A 111 12.07 -2.54 5.31
CA TYR A 111 13.07 -3.27 4.52
C TYR A 111 14.40 -3.51 5.29
N ARG A 112 14.85 -4.77 5.31
CA ARG A 112 16.03 -5.23 6.05
C ARG A 112 15.98 -4.91 7.56
N ARG A 113 14.78 -4.93 8.16
CA ARG A 113 14.57 -4.84 9.61
C ARG A 113 14.08 -6.17 10.16
N SER A 114 13.95 -6.24 11.49
CA SER A 114 13.48 -7.44 12.17
C SER A 114 12.01 -7.75 11.85
N VAL A 115 11.62 -9.01 12.02
CA VAL A 115 10.22 -9.46 11.83
C VAL A 115 9.24 -8.64 12.67
N LEU A 116 9.62 -8.25 13.89
CA LEU A 116 8.78 -7.40 14.76
C LEU A 116 8.46 -6.04 14.14
N VAL A 117 9.40 -5.46 13.38
CA VAL A 117 9.17 -4.20 12.65
C VAL A 117 8.19 -4.43 11.51
N TYR A 118 8.31 -5.53 10.76
CA TYR A 118 7.34 -5.88 9.72
C TYR A 118 5.93 -6.07 10.31
N GLU A 119 5.80 -6.77 11.44
CA GLU A 119 4.50 -6.96 12.11
C GLU A 119 3.90 -5.64 12.58
N ALA A 120 4.72 -4.74 13.15
CA ALA A 120 4.26 -3.41 13.57
C ALA A 120 3.81 -2.56 12.37
N VAL A 121 4.57 -2.58 11.28
CA VAL A 121 4.23 -1.88 10.03
C VAL A 121 2.95 -2.47 9.42
N PHE A 122 2.82 -3.79 9.40
CA PHE A 122 1.64 -4.43 8.84
C PHE A 122 0.37 -4.12 9.65
N ARG A 123 0.44 -4.10 10.98
CA ARG A 123 -0.67 -3.65 11.83
C ARG A 123 -1.10 -2.20 11.50
N LYS A 124 -0.15 -1.29 11.28
CA LYS A 124 -0.47 0.09 10.88
C LYS A 124 -1.14 0.13 9.50
N ILE A 125 -0.68 -0.70 8.55
CA ILE A 125 -1.29 -0.82 7.23
C ILE A 125 -2.74 -1.32 7.34
N GLN A 126 -2.99 -2.34 8.16
CA GLN A 126 -4.33 -2.86 8.40
C GLN A 126 -5.27 -1.80 8.99
N GLN A 127 -4.79 -1.05 9.98
CA GLN A 127 -5.54 0.08 10.56
C GLN A 127 -5.89 1.14 9.50
N GLY A 128 -4.91 1.55 8.69
CA GLY A 128 -5.14 2.50 7.61
C GLY A 128 -6.13 1.98 6.56
N CYS A 129 -6.02 0.73 6.13
CA CYS A 129 -6.93 0.13 5.16
C CYS A 129 -8.36 0.01 5.70
N ALA A 130 -8.53 -0.42 6.94
CA ALA A 130 -9.84 -0.50 7.60
C ALA A 130 -10.50 0.88 7.70
N GLU A 131 -9.73 1.90 8.06
CA GLU A 131 -10.24 3.27 8.14
C GLU A 131 -10.65 3.81 6.76
N TRP A 132 -9.87 3.53 5.70
CA TRP A 132 -10.29 3.85 4.33
C TRP A 132 -11.58 3.15 3.91
N CYS A 133 -11.75 1.86 4.25
CA CYS A 133 -13.01 1.15 3.97
C CYS A 133 -14.20 1.83 4.66
N ARG A 134 -14.03 2.22 5.92
CA ARG A 134 -15.04 2.94 6.70
C ARG A 134 -15.41 4.27 6.06
N GLN A 135 -14.42 5.05 5.62
CA GLN A 135 -14.63 6.39 5.04
C GLN A 135 -15.24 6.33 3.63
N LEU A 136 -14.96 5.27 2.88
CA LEU A 136 -15.56 5.02 1.57
C LEU A 136 -16.94 4.35 1.67
N ASN A 137 -17.48 4.16 2.88
CA ASN A 137 -18.71 3.41 3.16
C ASN A 137 -18.74 2.02 2.49
N LEU A 138 -17.58 1.39 2.39
CA LEU A 138 -17.47 0.05 1.83
C LEU A 138 -17.85 -0.94 2.94
N SER A 139 -18.81 -1.81 2.66
CA SER A 139 -19.18 -2.87 3.60
C SER A 139 -17.99 -3.81 3.78
N THR A 140 -17.28 -3.64 4.89
CA THR A 140 -16.31 -4.64 5.36
C THR A 140 -17.07 -5.93 5.59
N THR A 141 -16.69 -6.99 4.87
CA THR A 141 -17.29 -8.30 5.08
C THR A 141 -16.79 -8.83 6.42
N GLU A 142 -17.54 -8.58 7.49
CA GLU A 142 -17.36 -9.26 8.78
C GLU A 142 -17.73 -10.74 8.56
N LYS A 143 -16.78 -11.63 8.88
CA LYS A 143 -17.05 -13.06 9.12
C LYS A 143 -17.21 -13.28 10.61
#